data_AF-A0A3B8XVS8-F1
#
_entry.id   AF-A0A3B8XVS8-F1
#
_cell.length_a   1.000
_cell.length_b   1.000
_cell.length_c   1.000
_cell.angle_alpha   90.00
_cell.angle_beta   90.00
_cell.angle_gamma   90.00
#
_symmetry.space_group_name_H-M   'P 1'
#
loop_
_entity.id
_entity.type
_entity.pdbx_description
1 polymer ?
#
loop_
_entity_poly.entity_id
_entity_poly.type
_entity_poly.pdbx_seq_one_letter_code
_entity_poly.pdbx_strand_id
1 'polypeptide(L)'
;MGLVKRIGNEITFVRAALRSLGKLKAIREDTSHTFSDTIEKLAAEKPNNIAIYFEDRALTYREYNEEANRYARWVKDQGLGRGDVVAL
;
A
#
# COMPACT_ATOMS: atom_id res chain seq x y z
N MET A 1 -12.05 5.27 43.87
CA MET A 1 -11.85 4.24 42.83
C MET A 1 -11.81 4.75 41.37
N GLY A 2 -11.90 6.07 41.09
CA GLY A 2 -11.92 6.58 39.70
C GLY A 2 -10.57 7.07 39.14
N LEU A 3 -9.66 7.57 39.99
CA LEU A 3 -8.42 8.22 39.56
C LEU A 3 -7.39 7.23 38.99
N VAL A 4 -7.20 6.09 39.67
CA VAL A 4 -6.24 5.04 39.30
C VAL A 4 -6.60 4.39 37.95
N LYS A 5 -7.90 4.21 37.68
CA LYS A 5 -8.39 3.67 36.41
C LYS A 5 -8.19 4.63 35.24
N ARG A 6 -8.25 5.94 35.51
CA ARG A 6 -8.02 7.01 34.53
C ARG A 6 -6.53 7.08 34.12
N ILE A 7 -5.63 6.99 35.09
CA ILE A 7 -4.18 6.95 34.87
C ILE A 7 -3.77 5.69 34.09
N GLY A 8 -4.36 4.53 34.39
CA GLY A 8 -4.08 3.28 33.65
C GLY A 8 -4.46 3.35 32.16
N ASN A 9 -5.53 4.07 31.83
CA ASN A 9 -5.95 4.27 30.45
C ASN A 9 -5.02 5.23 29.69
N GLU A 10 -4.54 6.29 30.34
CA GLU A 10 -3.56 7.22 29.76
C GLU A 10 -2.23 6.53 29.44
N ILE A 11 -1.74 5.67 30.34
CA ILE A 11 -0.50 4.91 30.11
C ILE A 11 -0.66 3.96 28.92
N THR A 12 -1.82 3.30 28.79
CA THR A 12 -2.13 2.44 27.64
C THR A 12 -2.13 3.23 26.33
N PHE A 13 -2.78 4.40 26.33
CA PHE A 13 -2.83 5.29 25.18
C PHE A 13 -1.43 5.77 24.77
N VAL A 14 -0.62 6.25 25.72
CA VAL A 14 0.74 6.72 25.44
C VAL A 14 1.62 5.60 24.90
N ARG A 15 1.52 4.38 25.45
CA ARG A 15 2.25 3.22 24.92
C ARG A 15 1.81 2.84 23.50
N ALA A 16 0.50 2.88 23.23
CA ALA A 16 -0.02 2.64 21.90
C ALA A 16 0.44 3.71 20.91
N ALA A 17 0.38 4.99 21.31
CA ALA A 17 0.85 6.12 20.52
C ALA A 17 2.36 6.01 20.21
N LEU A 18 3.19 5.71 21.21
CA LEU A 18 4.64 5.51 21.00
C LEU A 18 4.95 4.34 20.06
N ARG A 19 4.20 3.24 20.14
CA ARG A 19 4.32 2.12 19.19
C ARG A 19 3.89 2.50 17.78
N SER A 20 2.82 3.27 17.64
CA SER A 20 2.36 3.77 16.35
C SER A 20 3.39 4.71 15.74
N LEU A 21 3.91 5.67 16.52
CA LEU A 21 4.96 6.59 16.09
C LEU A 21 6.23 5.86 15.67
N GLY A 22 6.64 4.79 16.36
CA GLY A 22 7.77 3.95 15.95
C GLY A 22 7.52 3.11 14.68
N LYS A 23 6.25 2.89 14.32
CA LYS A 23 5.85 2.21 13.07
C LYS A 23 5.61 3.17 11.91
N LEU A 24 5.47 4.47 12.17
CA LEU A 24 5.44 5.48 11.13
C LEU A 24 6.85 5.55 10.54
N LYS A 25 7.04 4.81 9.44
CA LYS A 25 8.25 4.88 8.64
C LYS A 25 8.43 6.35 8.24
N ALA A 26 9.57 6.95 8.57
CA ALA A 26 9.89 8.29 8.09
C ALA A 26 9.66 8.33 6.58
N ILE A 27 8.85 9.28 6.11
CA ILE A 27 8.60 9.47 4.68
C ILE A 27 9.95 9.85 4.09
N ARG A 28 10.61 8.88 3.46
CA ARG A 28 11.87 9.12 2.76
C ARG A 28 11.54 9.90 1.50
N GLU A 29 12.31 10.94 1.20
CA GLU A 29 12.30 11.63 -0.10
C GLU A 29 12.93 10.77 -1.21
N ASP A 30 12.65 9.47 -1.23
CA ASP A 30 13.10 8.63 -2.33
C ASP A 30 12.10 8.79 -3.48
N THR A 31 12.41 9.69 -4.40
CA THR A 31 11.63 9.96 -5.62
C THR A 31 11.89 8.94 -6.73
N SER A 32 12.81 7.99 -6.54
CA SER A 32 13.13 6.97 -7.54
C SER A 32 12.21 5.75 -7.45
N HIS A 33 11.63 5.49 -6.28
CA HIS A 33 10.74 4.34 -6.04
C HIS A 33 9.27 4.73 -6.20
N THR A 34 8.62 4.15 -7.20
CA THR A 34 7.21 4.38 -7.52
C THR A 34 6.29 3.37 -6.83
N PHE A 35 4.98 3.61 -6.90
CA PHE A 35 4.00 2.64 -6.44
C PHE A 35 4.10 1.32 -7.25
N SER A 36 4.30 1.41 -8.56
CA SER A 36 4.43 0.25 -9.44
C SER A 36 5.59 -0.66 -9.01
N ASP A 37 6.74 -0.09 -8.64
CA ASP A 37 7.90 -0.87 -8.14
C ASP A 37 7.55 -1.70 -6.90
N THR A 38 6.67 -1.18 -6.04
CA THR A 38 6.19 -1.92 -4.86
C THR A 38 5.32 -3.10 -5.25
N ILE A 39 4.46 -2.93 -6.26
CA ILE A 39 3.59 -3.99 -6.76
C ILE A 39 4.40 -5.08 -7.46
N GLU A 40 5.35 -4.69 -8.32
CA GLU A 40 6.24 -5.62 -9.01
C GLU A 40 7.05 -6.46 -8.02
N LYS A 41 7.61 -5.81 -6.98
CA LYS A 41 8.31 -6.50 -5.89
C LYS A 41 7.42 -7.51 -5.18
N LEU A 42 6.19 -7.13 -4.81
CA LEU A 42 5.27 -8.02 -4.12
C LEU A 42 4.79 -9.18 -5.02
N ALA A 43 4.62 -8.94 -6.32
CA ALA A 43 4.32 -9.98 -7.29
C ALA A 43 5.46 -11.00 -7.42
N ALA A 44 6.72 -10.59 -7.28
CA ALA A 44 7.87 -11.48 -7.28
C ALA A 44 8.05 -12.23 -5.94
N GLU A 45 7.96 -11.53 -4.81
CA GLU A 45 8.23 -12.10 -3.49
C GLU A 45 7.05 -12.92 -2.94
N LYS A 46 5.82 -12.53 -3.28
CA LYS A 46 4.57 -13.07 -2.70
C LYS A 46 3.50 -13.28 -3.79
N PRO A 47 3.81 -14.02 -4.87
CA PRO A 47 2.97 -14.09 -6.07
C PRO A 47 1.54 -14.58 -5.81
N ASN A 48 1.36 -15.50 -4.85
CA ASN A 48 0.08 -16.14 -4.55
C ASN A 48 -0.68 -15.47 -3.39
N ASN A 49 -0.12 -14.43 -2.76
CA ASN A 49 -0.84 -13.70 -1.72
C ASN A 49 -1.91 -12.82 -2.35
N ILE A 50 -3.06 -12.72 -1.69
CA ILE A 50 -4.15 -11.84 -2.12
C ILE A 50 -3.71 -10.38 -2.01
N ALA A 51 -3.81 -9.64 -3.11
CA ALA A 51 -3.55 -8.20 -3.21
C ALA A 51 -4.84 -7.39 -3.13
N ILE A 52 -5.86 -7.81 -3.88
CA ILE A 52 -7.17 -7.15 -3.94
C ILE A 52 -8.24 -8.20 -3.68
N TYR A 53 -9.16 -7.89 -2.77
CA TYR A 53 -10.37 -8.66 -2.57
C TYR A 53 -11.55 -7.71 -2.71
N PHE A 54 -12.42 -7.98 -3.69
CA PHE A 54 -13.59 -7.17 -3.97
C PHE A 54 -14.74 -8.07 -4.41
N GLU A 55 -15.86 -7.96 -3.71
CA GLU A 55 -17.02 -8.85 -3.88
C GLU A 55 -16.61 -10.33 -3.80
N ASP A 56 -16.90 -11.11 -4.84
CA ASP A 56 -16.58 -12.53 -4.96
C ASP A 56 -15.23 -12.79 -5.66
N ARG A 57 -14.50 -11.74 -6.03
CA ARG A 57 -13.20 -11.84 -6.69
C ARG A 57 -12.04 -11.55 -5.73
N ALA A 58 -11.04 -12.41 -5.82
CA ALA A 58 -9.73 -12.22 -5.23
C ALA A 58 -8.70 -12.16 -6.36
N LEU A 59 -7.84 -11.16 -6.35
CA LEU A 59 -6.67 -11.10 -7.21
C LEU A 59 -5.42 -11.28 -6.35
N THR A 60 -4.57 -12.21 -6.77
CA THR A 60 -3.22 -12.35 -6.22
C THR A 60 -2.32 -11.20 -6.69
N TYR A 61 -1.20 -10.97 -5.99
CA TYR A 61 -0.22 -9.97 -6.44
C TYR A 61 0.32 -10.24 -7.85
N ARG A 62 0.47 -11.51 -8.24
CA ARG A 62 0.85 -11.87 -9.62
C ARG A 62 -0.21 -11.44 -10.62
N GLU A 63 -1.46 -11.83 -10.42
CA GLU A 63 -2.57 -11.51 -11.35
C GLU A 63 -2.81 -10.01 -11.44
N TYR A 64 -2.75 -9.30 -10.31
CA TYR A 64 -2.86 -7.85 -10.29
C TYR A 64 -1.76 -7.19 -11.12
N ASN A 65 -0.50 -7.59 -10.92
CA ASN A 65 0.63 -7.02 -11.68
C ASN A 65 0.53 -7.34 -13.19
N GLU A 66 0.11 -8.56 -13.54
CA GLU A 66 -0.10 -8.94 -14.94
C GLU A 66 -1.21 -8.12 -15.59
N GLU A 67 -2.34 -7.92 -14.91
CA GLU A 67 -3.46 -7.12 -15.39
C GLU A 67 -3.09 -5.64 -15.54
N ALA A 68 -2.44 -5.05 -14.53
CA ALA A 68 -1.92 -3.69 -14.60
C ALA A 68 -0.96 -3.51 -15.79
N ASN A 69 -0.07 -4.47 -16.02
CA ASN A 69 0.86 -4.45 -17.16
C ASN A 69 0.16 -4.58 -18.52
N ARG A 70 -0.96 -5.31 -18.62
CA ARG A 70 -1.77 -5.35 -19.85
C ARG A 70 -2.30 -3.96 -20.19
N TYR A 71 -2.90 -3.27 -19.21
CA TYR A 71 -3.40 -1.91 -19.43
C TYR A 71 -2.26 -0.92 -19.69
N ALA A 72 -1.14 -1.00 -18.96
CA ALA A 72 0.00 -0.12 -19.17
C ALA A 72 0.57 -0.21 -20.60
N ARG A 73 0.67 -1.42 -21.16
CA ARG A 73 1.08 -1.60 -22.56
C ARG A 73 0.07 -1.00 -23.54
N TRP A 74 -1.21 -1.28 -23.35
CA TRP A 74 -2.27 -0.73 -24.20
C TRP A 74 -2.29 0.80 -24.18
N VAL A 75 -2.21 1.42 -22.99
CA VAL A 75 -2.15 2.87 -22.79
C VAL A 75 -0.92 3.48 -23.45
N LYS A 76 0.25 2.84 -23.32
CA LYS A 76 1.48 3.26 -24.00
C LYS A 76 1.31 3.26 -25.52
N ASP A 77 0.62 2.26 -26.08
CA ASP A 77 0.31 2.19 -27.50
C ASP A 77 -0.69 3.28 -27.94
N GLN A 78 -1.47 3.86 -27.02
CA GLN A 78 -2.30 5.05 -27.27
C GLN A 78 -1.50 6.36 -27.23
N GLY A 79 -0.18 6.31 -26.98
CA GLY A 79 0.69 7.49 -26.94
C GLY A 79 0.79 8.18 -25.58
N LEU A 80 0.23 7.60 -24.52
CA LEU A 80 0.30 8.13 -23.16
C LEU A 80 1.68 7.86 -22.54
N GLY A 81 2.21 8.88 -21.86
CA GLY A 81 3.54 8.91 -21.28
C GLY A 81 3.57 9.43 -19.84
N ARG A 82 4.79 9.56 -19.31
CA ARG A 82 5.00 10.07 -17.95
C ARG A 82 4.53 11.51 -17.85
N GLY A 83 3.66 11.80 -16.90
CA GLY A 83 3.13 13.14 -16.64
C GLY A 83 1.74 13.37 -17.21
N ASP A 84 1.26 12.48 -18.08
CA ASP A 84 -0.10 12.54 -18.60
C ASP A 84 -1.12 12.15 -17.53
N VAL A 85 -2.32 12.73 -17.64
CA VAL A 85 -3.43 12.53 -16.70
C VAL A 85 -4.56 11.79 -17.40
N VAL A 86 -5.08 10.75 -16.75
CA VAL A 86 -6.18 9.92 -17.25
C VAL A 86 -7.36 10.03 -16.27
N ALA A 87 -8.56 10.30 -16.77
CA ALA A 87 -9.78 10.27 -15.97
C ALA A 87 -10.20 8.81 -15.71
N LEU A 88 -10.66 8.51 -14.48
CA LEU A 88 -11.09 7.18 -14.03
C LEU A 88 -12.58 7.17 -13.69
#